data_AF-A0A959B4S2-F1
#
_entry.id   AF-A0A959B4S2-F1
#
_cell.length_a   1.000
_cell.length_b   1.000
_cell.length_c   1.000
_cell.angle_alpha   90.00
_cell.angle_beta   90.00
_cell.angle_gamma   90.00
#
_symmetry.space_group_name_H-M   'P 1'
#
loop_
_entity.id
_entity.type
_entity.pdbx_description
1 polymer ?
#
loop_
_entity_poly.entity_id
_entity_poly.type
_entity_poly.pdbx_seq_one_letter_code
_entity_poly.pdbx_strand_id
1 'polypeptide(L)'
;MEQQPFDESKFRELIDYYDQTRFDYHIAWVGRENQAVHFGFYDHQAGQHAEALSNTNRVLADLAGIQPGQRVLDAGCGKGGSCLWLARHRQASVVGISPVASQVAEARQNAR
;
A
#
# COMPACT_ATOMS: atom_id res chain seq x y z
N MET A 1 -1.17 9.98 -27.81
CA MET A 1 -1.03 8.61 -27.30
C MET A 1 -2.44 8.08 -27.10
N GLU A 2 -2.88 7.14 -27.92
CA GLU A 2 -4.24 6.60 -27.89
C GLU A 2 -4.36 5.66 -26.68
N GLN A 3 -5.25 5.98 -25.74
CA GLN A 3 -5.46 5.14 -24.55
C GLN A 3 -6.37 3.97 -24.95
N GLN A 4 -5.98 2.75 -24.57
CA GLN A 4 -6.86 1.60 -24.77
C GLN A 4 -8.17 1.79 -23.97
N PRO A 5 -9.31 1.35 -24.52
CA PRO A 5 -10.57 1.39 -23.80
C PRO A 5 -10.49 0.51 -22.54
N PHE A 6 -11.16 0.95 -21.47
CA PHE A 6 -11.21 0.22 -20.22
C PHE A 6 -11.94 -1.11 -20.39
N ASP A 7 -11.32 -2.20 -19.94
CA ASP A 7 -11.88 -3.56 -19.99
C ASP A 7 -12.41 -3.95 -18.61
N GLU A 8 -13.73 -3.83 -18.43
CA GLU A 8 -14.41 -4.13 -17.17
C GLU A 8 -14.25 -5.61 -16.75
N SER A 9 -14.13 -6.54 -17.71
CA SER A 9 -13.99 -7.96 -17.40
C SER A 9 -12.63 -8.27 -16.78
N LYS A 10 -11.55 -7.78 -17.40
CA LYS A 10 -10.19 -7.91 -16.85
C LYS A 10 -10.05 -7.18 -15.52
N PHE A 11 -10.72 -6.05 -15.36
CA PHE A 11 -10.72 -5.34 -14.08
C PHE A 11 -11.37 -6.17 -12.96
N ARG A 12 -12.46 -6.90 -13.27
CA ARG A 12 -13.09 -7.81 -12.33
C ARG A 12 -12.20 -9.02 -12.00
N GLU A 13 -11.58 -9.63 -13.00
CA GLU A 13 -10.62 -10.72 -12.79
C GLU A 13 -9.45 -10.30 -11.88
N LEU A 14 -8.97 -9.06 -12.03
CA LEU A 14 -7.95 -8.48 -11.15
C LEU A 14 -8.45 -8.37 -9.71
N ILE A 15 -9.67 -7.89 -9.50
CA ILE A 15 -10.26 -7.78 -8.15
C ILE A 15 -10.39 -9.17 -7.53
N ASP A 16 -10.91 -10.14 -8.28
CA ASP A 16 -11.10 -11.51 -7.83
C ASP A 16 -9.78 -12.18 -7.47
N TYR A 17 -8.72 -11.96 -8.27
CA TYR A 17 -7.37 -12.45 -7.97
C TYR A 17 -6.89 -11.97 -6.58
N TYR A 18 -6.98 -10.67 -6.30
CA TYR A 18 -6.51 -10.12 -5.01
C TYR A 18 -7.37 -10.54 -3.83
N ASP A 19 -8.68 -10.75 -4.02
CA ASP A 19 -9.55 -11.22 -2.94
C ASP A 19 -9.36 -12.72 -2.66
N GLN A 20 -9.15 -13.54 -3.69
CA GLN A 20 -8.97 -14.98 -3.55
C GLN A 20 -7.58 -15.36 -3.01
N THR A 21 -6.53 -14.68 -3.48
CA THR A 21 -5.13 -14.93 -3.05
C THR A 21 -4.79 -14.26 -1.71
N ARG A 22 -5.75 -13.60 -1.05
CA ARG A 22 -5.56 -12.93 0.24
C ARG A 22 -4.87 -13.82 1.27
N PHE A 23 -5.24 -15.10 1.31
CA PHE A 23 -4.73 -16.07 2.28
C PHE A 23 -3.31 -16.47 1.96
N ASP A 24 -3.01 -16.68 0.67
CA ASP A 24 -1.68 -17.03 0.19
C ASP A 24 -0.70 -15.88 0.41
N TYR A 25 -1.11 -14.64 0.15
CA TYR A 25 -0.31 -13.46 0.49
C TYR A 25 -0.14 -13.30 2.00
N HIS A 26 -1.17 -13.61 2.79
CA HIS A 26 -1.04 -13.60 4.24
C HIS A 26 -0.02 -14.62 4.76
N ILE A 27 0.02 -15.82 4.19
CA ILE A 27 0.95 -16.88 4.60
C ILE A 27 2.37 -16.64 4.07
N ALA A 28 2.50 -16.19 2.83
CA ALA A 28 3.79 -16.10 2.16
C ALA A 28 4.50 -14.74 2.34
N TRP A 29 3.76 -13.66 2.62
CA TRP A 29 4.31 -12.28 2.59
C TRP A 29 3.96 -11.40 3.80
N VAL A 30 2.86 -11.64 4.52
CA VAL A 30 2.43 -10.75 5.62
C VAL A 30 2.94 -11.24 6.97
N GLY A 31 3.83 -10.46 7.59
CA GLY A 31 4.22 -10.62 9.00
C GLY A 31 3.29 -9.84 9.94
N ARG A 32 3.30 -10.17 11.24
CA ARG A 32 2.47 -9.46 12.26
C ARG A 32 2.66 -7.95 12.29
N GLU A 33 3.84 -7.45 11.89
CA GLU A 33 4.17 -6.02 11.90
C GLU A 33 4.17 -5.37 10.52
N ASN A 34 4.07 -6.13 9.42
CA ASN A 34 4.15 -5.56 8.08
C ASN A 34 3.23 -6.25 7.08
N GLN A 35 2.26 -5.47 6.57
CA GLN A 35 1.20 -5.90 5.65
C GLN A 35 1.51 -5.60 4.18
N ALA A 36 2.75 -5.23 3.86
CA ALA A 36 3.16 -4.87 2.52
C ALA A 36 3.39 -6.12 1.64
N VAL A 37 2.93 -6.05 0.40
CA VAL A 37 3.07 -7.14 -0.60
C VAL A 37 4.00 -6.66 -1.72
N HIS A 38 5.26 -6.39 -1.37
CA HIS A 38 6.32 -6.00 -2.30
C HIS A 38 7.71 -6.38 -1.76
N PHE A 39 8.76 -6.33 -2.57
CA PHE A 39 10.11 -6.76 -2.15
C PHE A 39 10.76 -5.86 -1.09
N GLY A 40 10.34 -4.60 -0.99
CA GLY A 40 10.95 -3.62 -0.09
C GLY A 40 12.12 -2.87 -0.76
N PHE A 41 12.54 -1.76 -0.15
CA PHE A 41 13.65 -0.94 -0.60
C PHE A 41 14.82 -1.10 0.38
N TYR A 42 15.88 -1.77 -0.07
CA TYR A 42 17.07 -2.04 0.73
C TYR A 42 18.10 -0.92 0.55
N ASP A 43 18.65 -0.46 1.66
CA ASP A 43 19.76 0.49 1.69
C ASP A 43 20.59 0.27 2.96
N HIS A 44 21.52 1.18 3.25
CA HIS A 44 22.37 1.13 4.44
C HIS A 44 21.60 1.25 5.76
N GLN A 45 20.33 1.68 5.74
CA GLN A 45 19.44 1.79 6.89
C GLN A 45 18.44 0.62 6.98
N ALA A 46 18.36 -0.24 5.95
CA ALA A 46 17.39 -1.33 5.87
C ALA A 46 18.04 -2.60 5.28
N GLY A 47 18.60 -3.44 6.15
CA GLY A 47 19.26 -4.68 5.78
C GLY A 47 18.34 -5.91 5.83
N GLN A 48 17.28 -5.85 6.64
CA GLN A 48 16.32 -6.94 6.80
C GLN A 48 15.04 -6.68 5.97
N HIS A 49 14.35 -7.76 5.56
CA HIS A 49 13.16 -7.61 4.71
C HIS A 49 12.06 -6.75 5.34
N ALA A 50 11.75 -6.97 6.62
CA ALA A 50 10.76 -6.15 7.34
C ALA A 50 11.14 -4.66 7.39
N GLU A 51 12.43 -4.35 7.52
CA GLU A 51 12.94 -2.98 7.47
C GLU A 51 12.81 -2.41 6.06
N ALA A 52 13.19 -3.16 5.03
CA ALA A 52 13.10 -2.76 3.63
C ALA A 52 11.66 -2.45 3.21
N LEU A 53 10.69 -3.22 3.69
CA LEU A 53 9.26 -2.95 3.49
C LEU A 53 8.87 -1.56 4.03
N SER A 54 9.20 -1.25 5.28
CA SER A 54 8.91 0.05 5.89
C SER A 54 9.72 1.19 5.23
N ASN A 55 10.97 0.91 4.88
CA ASN A 55 11.88 1.87 4.24
C ASN A 55 11.38 2.35 2.88
N THR A 56 10.64 1.49 2.17
CA THR A 56 9.98 1.87 0.91
C THR A 56 9.08 3.10 1.10
N ASN A 57 8.30 3.15 2.18
CA ASN A 57 7.44 4.29 2.47
C ASN A 57 8.24 5.56 2.71
N ARG A 58 9.35 5.46 3.45
CA ARG A 58 10.26 6.58 3.72
C ARG A 58 10.84 7.14 2.43
N VAL A 59 11.46 6.28 1.61
CA VAL A 59 12.12 6.66 0.37
C VAL A 59 11.12 7.31 -0.60
N LEU A 60 9.94 6.73 -0.78
CA LEU A 60 8.92 7.30 -1.66
C LEU A 60 8.38 8.63 -1.14
N ALA A 61 8.17 8.76 0.18
CA ALA A 61 7.72 10.01 0.78
C ALA A 61 8.76 11.13 0.63
N ASP A 62 10.05 10.79 0.77
CA ASP A 62 11.17 11.73 0.62
C ASP A 62 11.29 12.18 -0.84
N LEU A 63 11.22 11.25 -1.79
CA LEU A 63 11.27 11.55 -3.23
C LEU A 63 10.10 12.41 -3.69
N ALA A 64 8.89 12.15 -3.16
CA ALA A 64 7.71 12.96 -3.44
C ALA A 64 7.70 14.30 -2.67
N GLY A 65 8.64 14.51 -1.75
CA GLY A 65 8.75 15.73 -0.96
C GLY A 65 7.58 15.97 0.00
N ILE A 66 6.94 14.90 0.50
CA ILE A 66 5.74 15.01 1.33
C ILE A 66 6.04 15.73 2.65
N GLN A 67 5.30 16.80 2.93
CA GLN A 67 5.43 17.64 4.13
C GLN A 67 4.22 17.50 5.08
N PRO A 68 4.39 17.81 6.37
CA PRO A 68 3.29 17.93 7.34
C PRO A 68 2.13 18.79 6.85
N GLY A 69 0.90 18.31 7.08
CA GLY A 69 -0.33 19.01 6.71
C GLY A 69 -0.73 18.87 5.23
N GLN A 70 0.11 18.28 4.38
CA GLN A 70 -0.28 18.02 2.99
C GLN A 70 -1.32 16.91 2.87
N ARG A 71 -2.11 16.97 1.79
CA ARG A 71 -3.06 15.94 1.44
C ARG A 71 -2.47 15.02 0.37
N VAL A 72 -2.44 13.72 0.64
CA VAL A 72 -1.81 12.71 -0.22
C VAL A 72 -2.84 11.70 -0.69
N LEU A 73 -2.77 11.30 -1.97
CA LEU A 73 -3.53 10.18 -2.53
C LEU A 73 -2.60 8.97 -2.66
N ASP A 74 -3.00 7.86 -2.05
CA ASP A 74 -2.37 6.56 -2.22
C ASP A 74 -3.23 5.69 -3.14
N ALA A 75 -2.82 5.59 -4.40
CA ALA A 75 -3.55 4.90 -5.46
C ALA A 75 -3.12 3.43 -5.55
N GLY A 76 -3.95 2.52 -5.03
CA GLY A 76 -3.60 1.12 -4.82
C GLY A 76 -3.12 0.85 -3.39
N CYS A 77 -3.75 1.47 -2.39
CA CYS A 77 -3.28 1.48 -1.01
C CYS A 77 -3.29 0.12 -0.30
N GLY A 78 -3.81 -0.93 -0.94
CA GLY A 78 -4.00 -2.24 -0.33
C GLY A 78 -4.76 -2.13 1.01
N LYS A 79 -4.20 -2.75 2.04
CA LYS A 79 -4.73 -2.74 3.42
C LYS A 79 -4.35 -1.46 4.21
N GLY A 80 -3.82 -0.44 3.54
CA GLY A 80 -3.58 0.89 4.11
C GLY A 80 -2.26 1.08 4.86
N GLY A 81 -1.30 0.15 4.74
CA GLY A 81 -0.03 0.22 5.46
C GLY A 81 0.76 1.52 5.22
N SER A 82 0.93 1.90 3.95
CA SER A 82 1.54 3.16 3.50
C SER A 82 0.75 4.39 3.96
N CYS A 83 -0.59 4.35 3.86
CA CYS A 83 -1.45 5.43 4.36
C CYS A 83 -1.22 5.73 5.84
N LEU A 84 -1.23 4.68 6.68
CA LEU A 84 -1.01 4.80 8.12
C LEU A 84 0.42 5.26 8.43
N TRP A 85 1.40 4.75 7.69
CA TRP A 85 2.79 5.16 7.83
C TRP A 85 2.96 6.65 7.54
N LEU A 86 2.38 7.15 6.45
CA LEU A 86 2.43 8.57 6.06
C LEU A 86 1.72 9.47 7.08
N ALA A 87 0.54 9.06 7.55
CA ALA A 87 -0.18 9.80 8.59
C ALA A 87 0.66 9.94 9.87
N ARG A 88 1.33 8.86 10.30
CA ARG A 88 2.15 8.83 11.52
C ARG A 88 3.48 9.59 11.38
N HIS A 89 4.22 9.39 10.28
CA HIS A 89 5.60 9.85 10.15
C HIS A 89 5.77 11.14 9.34
N ARG A 90 4.75 11.52 8.57
CA ARG A 90 4.75 12.75 7.76
C ARG A 90 3.63 13.69 8.15
N GLN A 91 2.77 13.33 9.12
CA GLN A 91 1.64 14.15 9.57
C GLN A 91 0.77 14.63 8.40
N ALA A 92 0.67 13.79 7.36
CA ALA A 92 -0.11 14.07 6.16
C ALA A 92 -1.55 13.56 6.32
N SER A 93 -2.49 14.22 5.67
CA SER A 93 -3.85 13.72 5.50
C SER A 93 -3.91 12.82 4.27
N VAL A 94 -4.12 11.52 4.47
CA VAL A 94 -4.03 10.54 3.37
C VAL A 94 -5.40 10.02 2.97
N VAL A 95 -5.65 9.96 1.66
CA VAL A 95 -6.78 9.25 1.06
C VAL A 95 -6.22 8.03 0.34
N GLY A 96 -6.58 6.82 0.78
CA GLY A 96 -6.26 5.59 0.08
C GLY A 96 -7.40 5.14 -0.82
N ILE A 97 -7.08 4.68 -2.03
CA ILE A 97 -8.04 3.99 -2.92
C ILE A 97 -7.55 2.58 -3.24
N SER A 98 -8.46 1.62 -3.23
CA SER A 98 -8.24 0.26 -3.74
C SER A 98 -9.54 -0.23 -4.38
N PRO A 99 -9.49 -0.96 -5.50
CA PRO A 99 -10.67 -1.56 -6.10
C PRO A 99 -11.16 -2.79 -5.31
N VAL A 100 -10.35 -3.30 -4.38
CA VAL A 100 -10.65 -4.51 -3.59
C VAL A 100 -11.33 -4.11 -2.28
N ALA A 101 -12.65 -4.31 -2.21
CA ALA A 101 -13.46 -3.85 -1.08
C ALA A 101 -13.03 -4.42 0.29
N SER A 102 -12.57 -5.68 0.32
CA SER A 102 -12.08 -6.33 1.55
C SER A 102 -10.83 -5.64 2.11
N GLN A 103 -9.90 -5.21 1.24
CA GLN A 103 -8.73 -4.43 1.63
C GLN A 103 -9.11 -3.06 2.19
N VAL A 104 -10.10 -2.39 1.58
CA VAL A 104 -10.60 -1.10 2.08
C VAL A 104 -11.24 -1.24 3.47
N ALA A 105 -11.97 -2.33 3.72
CA ALA A 105 -12.56 -2.61 5.02
C ALA A 105 -11.48 -2.80 6.10
N GLU A 106 -10.45 -3.59 5.81
CA GLU A 106 -9.31 -3.81 6.72
C GLU A 106 -8.50 -2.52 6.96
N ALA A 107 -8.23 -1.74 5.92
CA ALA A 107 -7.56 -0.45 6.03
C ALA A 107 -8.31 0.51 6.97
N ARG A 108 -9.64 0.56 6.86
CA ARG A 108 -10.49 1.36 7.76
C ARG A 108 -10.47 0.86 9.20
N GLN A 109 -10.36 -0.45 9.41
CA GLN A 109 -10.23 -1.02 10.74
C GLN A 109 -8.89 -0.64 11.37
N ASN A 110 -7.79 -0.72 10.61
CA ASN A 110 -6.44 -0.40 11.06
C ASN A 110 -6.19 1.11 11.27
N ALA A 111 -7.06 1.96 10.72
CA ALA A 111 -6.99 3.42 10.84
C ALA A 111 -7.70 3.99 12.09
N ARG A 112 -8.37 3.14 12.87
CA ARG A 112 -8.99 3.52 14.15
C ARG A 112 -7.99 3.37 15.29
#